data_AF-A0A1Q7D5J9-F1
#
_entry.id   AF-A0A1Q7D5J9-F1
#
_cell.length_a   1.000
_cell.length_b   1.000
_cell.length_c   1.000
_cell.angle_alpha   90.00
_cell.angle_beta   90.00
_cell.angle_gamma   90.00
#
_symmetry.space_group_name_H-M   'P 1'
#
loop_
_entity.id
_entity.type
_entity.pdbx_description
1 polymer ?
#
loop_
_entity_poly.entity_id
_entity_poly.type
_entity_poly.pdbx_seq_one_letter_code
_entity_poly.pdbx_strand_id
1 'polypeptide(L)'
;MVWRESSLNQLSVGMSKDEVLRLYPNQWTESSGTRRDVEGMQIRSVRTNDGRLLEVGELRLNTGTSNVPYWFLFENGRLIQWGRPADWQAVAKRYRIDFNAAPGAPR
;
A
#
# COMPACT_ATOMS: atom_id res chain seq x y z
N MET A 1 12.61 -11.78 2.03
CA MET A 1 13.10 -10.39 2.20
C MET A 1 11.90 -9.53 2.56
N VAL A 2 12.06 -8.48 3.37
CA VAL A 2 10.96 -7.57 3.74
C VAL A 2 11.47 -6.14 3.56
N TRP A 3 10.62 -5.25 3.07
CA TRP A 3 10.94 -3.84 2.89
C TRP A 3 11.18 -3.16 4.23
N ARG A 4 12.19 -2.30 4.36
CA ARG A 4 12.43 -1.56 5.61
C ARG A 4 11.50 -0.37 5.70
N GLU A 5 11.03 -0.03 6.90
CA GLU A 5 10.20 1.15 7.14
C GLU A 5 10.87 2.46 6.63
N SER A 6 12.20 2.53 6.62
CA SER A 6 12.96 3.65 6.04
C SER A 6 12.73 3.88 4.55
N SER A 7 12.19 2.91 3.79
CA SER A 7 11.82 3.11 2.38
C SER A 7 10.68 4.10 2.20
N LEU A 8 9.86 4.32 3.24
CA LEU A 8 8.78 5.30 3.23
C LEU A 8 9.28 6.73 2.97
N ASN A 9 10.56 7.01 3.28
CA ASN A 9 11.19 8.31 3.02
C ASN A 9 11.31 8.65 1.52
N GLN A 10 11.14 7.66 0.64
CA GLN A 10 11.15 7.85 -0.81
C GLN A 10 9.76 8.26 -1.35
N LEU A 11 8.72 8.23 -0.52
CA LEU A 11 7.36 8.52 -0.92
C LEU A 11 7.04 10.00 -0.77
N SER A 12 6.24 10.50 -1.71
CA SER A 12 5.68 11.84 -1.68
C SER A 12 4.22 11.80 -2.09
N VAL A 13 3.40 12.67 -1.48
CA VAL A 13 2.02 12.90 -1.93
C VAL A 13 2.04 13.35 -3.38
N GLY A 14 1.15 12.78 -4.20
CA GLY A 14 1.03 13.05 -5.63
C GLY A 14 1.75 12.05 -6.55
N MET A 15 2.64 11.22 -6.00
CA MET A 15 3.28 10.12 -6.76
C MET A 15 2.23 9.22 -7.39
N SER A 16 2.48 8.80 -8.63
CA SER A 16 1.60 7.83 -9.29
C SER A 16 1.69 6.46 -8.61
N LYS A 17 0.61 5.69 -8.70
CA LYS A 17 0.55 4.31 -8.21
C LYS A 17 1.67 3.46 -8.81
N ASP A 18 1.95 3.62 -10.10
CA ASP A 18 3.04 2.89 -10.76
C ASP A 18 4.43 3.25 -10.21
N GLU A 19 4.67 4.53 -9.90
CA GLU A 19 5.92 4.95 -9.23
C GLU A 19 6.04 4.31 -7.85
N VAL A 20 4.98 4.29 -7.06
CA VAL A 20 4.98 3.65 -5.73
C VAL A 20 5.19 2.14 -5.83
N LEU A 21 4.53 1.47 -6.77
CA LEU A 21 4.69 0.02 -6.98
C LEU A 21 6.11 -0.34 -7.42
N ARG A 22 6.80 0.52 -8.18
CA ARG A 22 8.20 0.34 -8.56
C ARG A 22 9.17 0.42 -7.39
N LEU A 23 8.82 1.13 -6.32
CA LEU A 23 9.61 1.15 -5.07
C LEU A 23 9.48 -0.17 -4.29
N TYR A 24 8.40 -0.91 -4.53
CA TYR A 24 8.05 -2.14 -3.81
C TYR A 24 7.83 -3.33 -4.76
N PRO A 25 8.82 -3.71 -5.58
CA PRO A 25 8.68 -4.82 -6.50
C PRO A 25 8.41 -6.13 -5.74
N ASN A 26 7.56 -6.97 -6.32
CA ASN A 26 7.29 -8.32 -5.80
C ASN A 26 8.41 -9.32 -6.10
N GLN A 27 9.48 -8.89 -6.79
CA GLN A 27 10.63 -9.70 -7.12
C GLN A 27 11.91 -8.88 -7.00
N TRP A 28 12.91 -9.44 -6.33
CA TRP A 28 14.23 -8.86 -6.21
C TRP A 28 15.29 -9.81 -6.78
N THR A 29 16.31 -9.25 -7.43
CA THR A 29 17.47 -10.03 -7.88
C THR A 29 18.63 -9.71 -6.95
N GLU A 30 19.11 -10.70 -6.22
CA GLU A 30 20.29 -10.56 -5.38
C GLU A 30 21.55 -10.28 -6.22
N SER A 31 22.61 -9.75 -5.61
CA SER A 31 23.90 -9.54 -6.30
C SER A 31 24.50 -10.83 -6.87
N SER A 32 24.07 -12.00 -6.38
CA SER A 32 24.40 -13.33 -6.88
C SER A 32 23.70 -13.69 -8.20
N GLY A 33 22.77 -12.85 -8.70
CA GLY A 33 21.91 -13.15 -9.85
C GLY A 33 20.68 -14.00 -9.49
N THR A 34 20.53 -14.41 -8.23
CA THR A 34 19.38 -15.22 -7.78
C THR A 34 18.13 -14.35 -7.67
N ARG A 35 17.04 -14.74 -8.34
CA ARG A 35 15.73 -14.10 -8.17
C ARG A 35 15.05 -14.64 -6.92
N ARG A 36 14.50 -13.72 -6.12
CA ARG A 36 13.70 -14.01 -4.93
C ARG A 36 12.37 -13.30 -5.02
N ASP A 37 11.31 -14.03 -4.71
CA ASP A 37 10.00 -13.42 -4.52
C ASP A 37 9.98 -12.68 -3.18
N VAL A 38 9.42 -11.48 -3.20
CA VAL A 38 9.27 -10.60 -2.05
C VAL A 38 7.80 -10.31 -1.91
N GLU A 39 7.30 -10.22 -0.67
CA GLU A 39 5.92 -9.78 -0.44
C GLU A 39 5.77 -8.34 -0.94
N GLY A 40 5.20 -8.20 -2.14
CA GLY A 40 4.91 -6.93 -2.78
C GLY A 40 3.58 -6.36 -2.32
N MET A 41 3.31 -5.12 -2.71
CA MET A 41 2.10 -4.40 -2.30
C MET A 41 0.84 -5.07 -2.86
N GLN A 42 -0.10 -5.38 -1.98
CA GLN A 42 -1.41 -5.91 -2.34
C GLN A 42 -2.40 -4.75 -2.49
N ILE A 43 -3.00 -4.59 -3.67
CA ILE A 43 -3.95 -3.50 -3.93
C ILE A 43 -5.39 -4.00 -3.76
N ARG A 44 -6.19 -3.25 -3.01
CA ARG A 44 -7.66 -3.38 -2.96
C ARG A 44 -8.29 -2.10 -3.48
N SER A 45 -9.22 -2.20 -4.42
CA SER A 45 -9.83 -1.02 -5.04
C SER A 45 -11.30 -0.91 -4.63
N VAL A 46 -11.76 0.32 -4.36
CA VAL A 46 -13.14 0.64 -4.03
C VAL A 46 -13.58 1.86 -4.82
N ARG A 47 -14.71 1.75 -5.52
CA ARG A 47 -15.39 2.92 -6.08
C ARG A 47 -16.31 3.52 -5.02
N THR A 48 -16.16 4.81 -4.79
CA THR A 48 -17.02 5.61 -3.93
C THR A 48 -18.30 6.00 -4.68
N ASN A 49 -19.34 6.40 -3.94
CA ASN A 49 -20.65 6.76 -4.51
C ASN A 49 -20.60 8.00 -5.41
N ASP A 50 -19.58 8.86 -5.25
CA ASP A 50 -19.31 10.04 -6.10
C ASP A 50 -18.46 9.71 -7.33
N GLY A 51 -18.20 8.42 -7.61
CA GLY A 51 -17.51 7.95 -8.81
C GLY A 51 -15.98 7.99 -8.76
N ARG A 52 -15.39 8.40 -7.63
CA ARG A 52 -13.93 8.39 -7.47
C ARG A 52 -13.41 6.97 -7.30
N LEU A 53 -12.23 6.70 -7.86
CA LEU A 53 -11.51 5.45 -7.65
C LEU A 53 -10.58 5.65 -6.46
N LEU A 54 -10.91 5.00 -5.35
CA LEU A 54 -10.01 4.87 -4.21
C LEU A 54 -9.37 3.49 -4.23
N GLU A 55 -8.08 3.42 -3.98
CA GLU A 55 -7.36 2.17 -3.88
C GLU A 55 -6.51 2.18 -2.62
N VAL A 56 -6.52 1.07 -1.89
CA VAL A 56 -5.73 0.86 -0.68
C VAL A 56 -4.71 -0.22 -1.00
N GLY A 57 -3.44 0.17 -1.03
CA GLY A 57 -2.32 -0.76 -1.05
C GLY A 57 -1.96 -1.19 0.37
N GLU A 58 -1.69 -2.46 0.58
CA GLU A 58 -1.20 -3.03 1.83
C GLU A 58 0.19 -3.63 1.60
N LEU A 59 1.15 -3.28 2.47
CA LEU A 59 2.51 -3.80 2.43
C LEU A 59 3.04 -3.98 3.85
N ARG A 60 3.72 -5.09 4.13
CA ARG A 60 4.41 -5.28 5.40
C ARG A 60 5.81 -4.69 5.34
N LEU A 61 6.10 -3.79 6.28
CA LEU A 61 7.39 -3.15 6.44
C LEU A 61 8.07 -3.62 7.72
N ASN A 62 9.36 -3.91 7.63
CA ASN A 62 10.22 -4.24 8.74
C ASN A 62 10.69 -2.96 9.44
N THR A 63 10.35 -2.83 10.71
CA THR A 63 10.69 -1.69 11.58
C THR A 63 12.03 -1.87 12.31
N GLY A 64 12.80 -2.90 11.96
CA GLY A 64 13.99 -3.36 12.68
C GLY A 64 13.69 -4.38 13.78
N THR A 65 12.48 -4.37 14.36
CA THR A 65 12.06 -5.32 15.42
C THR A 65 10.91 -6.23 15.01
N SER A 66 10.06 -5.77 14.10
CA SER A 66 8.86 -6.49 13.68
C SER A 66 8.45 -6.12 12.26
N ASN A 67 7.65 -6.98 11.63
CA ASN A 67 7.00 -6.68 10.36
C ASN A 67 5.60 -6.12 10.66
N VAL A 68 5.38 -4.88 10.25
CA VAL A 68 4.15 -4.13 10.54
C VAL A 68 3.43 -3.83 9.22
N PRO A 69 2.11 -4.05 9.12
CA PRO A 69 1.36 -3.65 7.94
C PRO A 69 1.33 -2.13 7.82
N TYR A 70 1.51 -1.64 6.60
CA TYR A 70 1.33 -0.27 6.18
C TYR A 70 0.30 -0.20 5.06
N TRP A 71 -0.53 0.83 5.12
CA TRP A 71 -1.52 1.12 4.09
C TRP A 71 -1.12 2.34 3.29
N PHE A 72 -1.52 2.35 2.01
CA PHE A 72 -1.21 3.36 1.02
C PHE A 72 -2.50 3.71 0.29
N LEU A 73 -2.96 4.96 0.41
CA LEU A 73 -4.20 5.41 -0.18
C LEU A 73 -3.89 6.09 -1.50
N PHE A 74 -4.47 5.57 -2.55
CA PHE A 74 -4.46 6.15 -3.87
C PHE A 74 -5.84 6.70 -4.19
N GLU A 75 -5.88 7.91 -4.71
CA GLU A 75 -7.07 8.51 -5.30
C GLU A 75 -6.78 8.80 -6.77
N ASN A 76 -7.61 8.24 -7.66
CA ASN A 76 -7.43 8.38 -9.11
C ASN A 76 -5.98 8.04 -9.56
N GLY A 77 -5.41 6.99 -8.97
CA GLY A 77 -4.06 6.52 -9.28
C GLY A 77 -2.91 7.36 -8.70
N ARG A 78 -3.18 8.31 -7.80
CA ARG A 78 -2.15 9.12 -7.11
C ARG A 78 -2.15 8.87 -5.62
N LEU A 79 -0.96 8.72 -5.04
CA LEU A 79 -0.76 8.56 -3.60
C LEU A 79 -1.19 9.84 -2.88
N ILE A 80 -2.17 9.73 -2.00
CA ILE A 80 -2.65 10.87 -1.20
C ILE A 80 -2.27 10.75 0.27
N GLN A 81 -2.04 9.53 0.77
CA GLN A 81 -1.64 9.28 2.15
C GLN A 81 -1.08 7.87 2.33
N TRP A 82 -0.23 7.65 3.34
CA TRP A 82 0.17 6.32 3.80
C TRP A 82 0.35 6.34 5.33
N GLY A 83 0.29 5.17 5.97
CA GLY A 83 0.44 5.06 7.44
C GLY A 83 0.12 3.66 7.95
N ARG A 84 0.22 3.44 9.27
CA ARG A 84 -0.12 2.15 9.88
C ARG A 84 -1.63 2.03 10.03
N PRO A 85 -2.26 0.86 9.89
CA PRO A 85 -3.71 0.71 9.96
C PRO A 85 -4.39 1.37 11.18
N ALA A 86 -3.71 1.42 12.32
CA ALA A 86 -4.21 2.10 13.53
C ALA A 86 -4.48 3.60 13.32
N ASP A 87 -3.70 4.27 12.46
CA ASP A 87 -3.82 5.71 12.17
C ASP A 87 -5.02 6.02 11.24
N TRP A 88 -5.69 4.99 10.70
CA TRP A 88 -6.63 5.14 9.60
C TRP A 88 -8.09 5.26 10.02
N GLN A 89 -8.43 5.17 11.31
CA GLN A 89 -9.82 5.33 11.74
C GLN A 89 -10.42 6.68 11.32
N ALA A 90 -9.63 7.76 11.35
CA ALA A 90 -10.07 9.08 10.88
C ALA A 90 -10.21 9.13 9.35
N VAL A 91 -9.30 8.46 8.63
CA VAL A 91 -9.29 8.38 7.15
C VAL A 91 -10.49 7.56 6.65
N ALA A 92 -10.79 6.44 7.31
CA ALA A 92 -11.96 5.60 7.06
C ALA A 92 -13.25 6.41 7.05
N LYS A 93 -13.44 7.25 8.08
CA LYS A 93 -14.61 8.12 8.22
C LYS A 93 -14.68 9.18 7.13
N ARG A 94 -13.53 9.79 6.79
CA ARG A 94 -13.44 10.85 5.77
C ARG A 94 -13.76 10.33 4.38
N TYR A 95 -13.31 9.13 4.05
CA TYR A 95 -13.42 8.55 2.70
C TYR A 95 -14.48 7.44 2.59
N ARG A 96 -15.22 7.16 3.66
CA ARG A 96 -16.23 6.08 3.77
C ARG A 96 -15.69 4.72 3.28
N ILE A 97 -14.44 4.42 3.60
CA ILE A 97 -13.81 3.14 3.26
C ILE A 97 -14.20 2.11 4.32
N ASP A 98 -14.81 1.00 3.90
CA ASP A 98 -15.03 -0.15 4.76
C ASP A 98 -13.79 -1.07 4.71
N PHE A 99 -12.96 -0.98 5.74
CA PHE A 99 -11.76 -1.80 5.88
C PHE A 99 -12.04 -3.25 6.30
N ASN A 100 -13.28 -3.59 6.68
CA ASN A 100 -13.70 -4.95 7.01
C ASN A 100 -14.20 -5.76 5.80
N ALA A 101 -14.22 -5.18 4.61
CA ALA A 101 -14.56 -5.93 3.40
C ALA A 101 -13.48 -7.00 3.13
N ALA A 102 -13.87 -8.27 3.23
CA ALA A 102 -13.03 -9.41 2.89
C ALA A 102 -12.46 -9.25 1.48
N PRO A 103 -11.19 -9.63 1.23
CA PRO A 103 -10.65 -9.64 -0.13
C PRO A 103 -11.50 -10.58 -0.99
N GLY A 104 -12.24 -10.01 -1.95
CA GLY A 104 -13.02 -10.77 -2.92
C GLY A 104 -14.53 -10.85 -2.71
N ALA A 105 -15.15 -10.03 -1.85
CA ALA A 105 -16.61 -9.94 -1.85
C ALA A 105 -17.10 -9.27 -3.17
N PRO A 106 -17.84 -9.98 -4.04
CA PRO A 106 -18.51 -9.33 -5.16
C PRO A 106 -19.58 -8.39 -4.58
N ARG A 107 -19.64 -7.17 -5.12
CA ARG A 107 -20.83 -6.32 -4.98
C ARG A 107 -21.89 -6.78 -5.98
#